data_AF-A0A1L9RZQ3-F1
#
_entry.id   AF-A0A1L9RZQ3-F1
#
_cell.length_a   1.000
_cell.length_b   1.000
_cell.length_c   1.000
_cell.angle_alpha   90.00
_cell.angle_beta   90.00
_cell.angle_gamma   90.00
#
_symmetry.space_group_name_H-M   'P 1'
#
loop_
_entity.id
_entity.type
_entity.pdbx_description
1 polymer ?
#
loop_
_entity_poly.entity_id
_entity_poly.type
_entity_poly.pdbx_seq_one_letter_code
_entity_poly.pdbx_strand_id
1 'polypeptide(L)'
;MLHANTIYSHTKAECTKPRVFKGPCRICNQEGHPAAECPERPPDVCKNCKMEGHKTLDCTENRKFDLNNIPDKLPEEAWAVLKKASDEKDLEDFREGLKVYSKAVPVATFLDIEKKMREENFKFYLIAMEKPHGDSISLINLQGKLNCKYVVGFYFSAKPQRANLRERWPESVEENLERLEDAGLPYDRQIPKCANCGAEMGHTARGCKEDRAPIERVEVKCVNCSAVGHRARDCTEARVDRYACRNCG
;
A
#
# COMPACT_ATOMS: atom_id res chain seq x y z
N MET A 1 -52.96 -10.09 -4.13
CA MET A 1 -52.44 -9.47 -5.36
C MET A 1 -51.13 -10.18 -5.70
N LEU A 2 -51.11 -10.91 -6.81
CA LEU A 2 -49.95 -11.70 -7.26
C LEU A 2 -48.86 -10.74 -7.76
N HIS A 3 -47.69 -10.76 -7.14
CA HIS A 3 -46.51 -10.13 -7.71
C HIS A 3 -46.11 -10.90 -8.97
N ALA A 4 -46.33 -10.30 -10.14
CA ALA A 4 -45.89 -10.86 -11.41
C ALA A 4 -44.35 -10.99 -11.40
N ASN A 5 -43.86 -12.24 -11.37
CA ASN A 5 -42.46 -12.53 -11.63
C ASN A 5 -42.17 -12.28 -13.11
N THR A 6 -41.58 -11.13 -13.42
CA THR A 6 -41.06 -10.83 -14.76
C THR A 6 -39.95 -11.83 -15.08
N ILE A 7 -40.23 -12.79 -15.96
CA ILE A 7 -39.23 -13.75 -16.46
C ILE A 7 -38.34 -12.98 -17.45
N TYR A 8 -37.11 -12.66 -17.05
CA TYR A 8 -36.11 -12.09 -17.96
C TYR A 8 -35.56 -13.22 -18.85
N SER A 9 -35.61 -13.05 -20.18
CA SER A 9 -35.28 -14.10 -21.16
C SER A 9 -33.78 -14.36 -21.38
N HIS A 10 -32.91 -13.65 -20.68
CA HIS A 10 -31.45 -13.79 -20.78
C HIS A 10 -30.77 -13.09 -19.60
N THR A 11 -29.57 -13.53 -19.24
CA THR A 11 -28.75 -12.85 -18.24
C THR A 11 -28.11 -11.58 -18.81
N LYS A 12 -27.60 -10.70 -17.95
CA LYS A 12 -26.88 -9.49 -18.38
C LYS A 12 -25.70 -9.80 -19.32
N ALA A 13 -25.05 -10.95 -19.15
CA ALA A 13 -23.92 -11.37 -19.99
C ALA A 13 -24.38 -11.79 -21.40
N GLU A 14 -25.62 -12.22 -21.54
CA GLU A 14 -26.23 -12.70 -22.79
C GLU A 14 -27.06 -11.60 -23.49
N CYS A 15 -27.05 -10.38 -22.96
CA CYS A 15 -27.77 -9.25 -23.54
C CYS A 15 -27.03 -8.71 -24.77
N THR A 16 -27.60 -8.92 -25.96
CA THR A 16 -27.03 -8.43 -27.23
C THR A 16 -27.30 -6.95 -27.50
N LYS A 17 -28.18 -6.31 -26.72
CA LYS A 17 -28.46 -4.88 -26.85
C LYS A 17 -27.27 -4.06 -26.32
N PRO A 18 -26.90 -2.96 -27.00
CA PRO A 18 -25.84 -2.08 -26.51
C PRO A 18 -26.19 -1.57 -25.12
N ARG A 19 -25.16 -1.44 -24.29
CA ARG A 19 -25.32 -1.05 -22.90
C ARG A 19 -25.65 0.44 -22.83
N VAL A 20 -26.93 0.77 -22.63
CA VAL A 20 -27.37 2.17 -22.50
C VAL A 20 -27.11 2.65 -21.08
N PHE A 21 -26.34 3.73 -20.93
CA PHE A 21 -26.14 4.39 -19.64
C PHE A 21 -27.44 5.11 -19.23
N LYS A 22 -28.02 4.70 -18.10
CA LYS A 22 -29.21 5.33 -17.51
C LYS A 22 -28.82 5.96 -16.18
N GLY A 23 -28.67 7.28 -16.18
CA GLY A 23 -28.33 8.08 -15.00
C GLY A 23 -27.59 9.37 -15.34
N PRO A 24 -27.40 10.27 -14.37
CA PRO A 24 -26.58 11.44 -14.54
C PRO A 24 -25.08 11.07 -14.51
N CYS A 25 -24.30 11.77 -15.33
CA CYS A 25 -22.84 11.73 -15.31
C CYS A 25 -22.32 12.20 -13.94
N ARG A 26 -21.34 11.49 -13.37
CA ARG A 26 -20.78 11.82 -12.04
C ARG A 26 -19.83 13.03 -12.04
N ILE A 27 -19.58 13.63 -13.19
CA ILE A 27 -18.68 14.78 -13.36
C ILE A 27 -19.50 16.06 -13.54
N CYS A 28 -20.36 16.10 -14.57
CA CYS A 28 -21.15 17.29 -14.91
C CYS A 28 -22.64 17.19 -14.53
N ASN A 29 -23.09 16.07 -13.94
CA ASN A 29 -24.49 15.78 -13.61
C ASN A 29 -25.49 15.75 -14.79
N GLN A 30 -25.03 15.87 -16.04
CA GLN A 30 -25.87 15.74 -17.23
C GLN A 30 -26.15 14.27 -17.58
N GLU A 31 -27.29 13.99 -18.17
CA GLU A 31 -27.66 12.64 -18.60
C GLU A 31 -27.04 12.26 -19.96
N GLY A 32 -27.13 10.98 -20.32
CA GLY A 32 -26.82 10.49 -21.68
C GLY A 32 -25.38 10.01 -21.90
N HIS A 33 -24.46 10.17 -20.96
CA HIS A 33 -23.09 9.66 -21.07
C HIS A 33 -22.51 9.20 -19.71
N PRO A 34 -21.68 8.14 -19.67
CA PRO A 34 -20.92 7.79 -18.48
C PRO A 34 -19.78 8.78 -18.24
N ALA A 35 -19.29 8.87 -16.99
CA ALA A 35 -18.17 9.76 -16.63
C ALA A 35 -16.89 9.55 -17.48
N ALA A 36 -16.68 8.35 -18.02
CA ALA A 36 -15.55 8.06 -18.90
C ALA A 36 -15.60 8.81 -20.23
N GLU A 37 -16.80 9.16 -20.71
CA GLU A 37 -17.10 9.84 -21.97
C GLU A 37 -17.59 11.28 -21.74
N CYS A 38 -17.40 11.82 -20.53
CA CYS A 38 -17.85 13.17 -20.21
C CYS A 38 -17.03 14.22 -20.98
N PRO A 39 -17.67 15.13 -21.75
CA PRO A 39 -16.96 16.17 -22.49
C PRO A 39 -16.31 17.22 -21.58
N GLU A 40 -16.84 17.37 -20.36
CA GLU A 40 -16.30 18.27 -19.32
C GLU A 40 -15.34 17.53 -18.36
N ARG A 41 -14.86 16.35 -18.75
CA ARG A 41 -13.94 15.59 -17.90
C ARG A 41 -12.64 16.37 -17.70
N PRO A 42 -12.23 16.66 -16.45
CA PRO A 42 -10.95 17.29 -16.21
C PRO A 42 -9.80 16.36 -16.63
N PRO A 43 -8.62 16.91 -16.96
CA PRO A 43 -7.44 16.11 -17.25
C PRO A 43 -7.15 15.09 -16.15
N ASP A 44 -6.65 13.92 -16.54
CA ASP A 44 -6.20 12.93 -15.57
C ASP A 44 -4.99 13.49 -14.80
N VAL A 45 -5.08 13.49 -13.47
CA VAL A 45 -3.99 13.90 -12.58
C VAL A 45 -3.20 12.66 -12.15
N CYS A 46 -1.89 12.67 -12.40
CA CYS A 46 -1.00 11.59 -12.00
C CYS A 46 -0.98 11.41 -10.48
N LYS A 47 -1.24 10.19 -10.00
CA LYS A 47 -1.25 9.92 -8.54
C LYS A 47 0.14 9.94 -7.91
N ASN A 48 1.20 9.89 -8.72
CA ASN A 48 2.60 9.94 -8.30
C ASN A 48 3.12 11.37 -8.11
N CYS A 49 3.22 12.14 -9.19
CA CYS A 49 3.82 13.48 -9.17
C CYS A 49 2.79 14.63 -9.05
N LYS A 50 1.50 14.33 -9.18
CA LYS A 50 0.38 15.30 -9.16
C LYS A 50 0.30 16.26 -10.36
N MET A 51 1.03 15.99 -11.43
CA MET A 51 0.89 16.72 -12.70
C MET A 51 -0.20 16.11 -13.58
N GLU A 52 -0.79 16.93 -14.43
CA GLU A 52 -1.81 16.53 -15.40
C GLU A 52 -1.18 15.90 -16.67
N GLY A 53 -2.02 15.25 -17.47
CA GLY A 53 -1.67 14.83 -18.84
C GLY A 53 -1.05 13.44 -18.98
N HIS A 54 -0.84 12.71 -17.88
CA HIS A 54 -0.36 11.32 -17.92
C HIS A 54 -0.89 10.48 -16.75
N LYS A 55 -0.87 9.15 -16.92
CA LYS A 55 -1.22 8.21 -15.85
C LYS A 55 0.02 7.86 -15.03
N THR A 56 -0.19 7.38 -13.81
CA THR A 56 0.90 6.91 -12.93
C THR A 56 1.81 5.87 -13.61
N LEU A 57 1.25 5.02 -14.46
CA LEU A 57 2.01 3.99 -15.18
C LEU A 57 3.10 4.58 -16.08
N ASP A 58 2.83 5.74 -16.67
CA ASP A 58 3.69 6.43 -17.63
C ASP A 58 4.51 7.55 -16.96
N CYS A 59 4.49 7.63 -15.62
CA CYS A 59 5.13 8.70 -14.87
C CYS A 59 6.64 8.44 -14.70
N THR A 60 7.46 9.38 -15.16
CA THR A 60 8.93 9.37 -15.02
C THR A 60 9.44 10.28 -13.90
N GLU A 61 8.52 10.98 -13.23
CA GLU A 61 8.83 12.02 -12.27
C GLU A 61 8.94 11.48 -10.85
N ASN A 62 9.60 12.24 -9.97
CA ASN A 62 9.67 11.91 -8.56
C ASN A 62 8.29 11.97 -7.90
N ARG A 63 8.11 11.12 -6.88
CA ARG A 63 6.93 11.09 -6.01
C ARG A 63 6.76 12.43 -5.32
N LYS A 64 5.57 13.02 -5.46
CA LYS A 64 5.17 14.18 -4.65
C LYS A 64 4.37 13.68 -3.45
N PHE A 65 4.97 13.80 -2.26
CA PHE A 65 4.30 13.47 -1.02
C PHE A 65 3.30 14.55 -0.62
N ASP A 66 2.17 14.13 -0.07
CA ASP A 66 1.22 15.03 0.57
C ASP A 66 1.68 15.29 2.01
N LEU A 67 2.10 16.53 2.27
CA LEU A 67 2.66 16.94 3.56
C LEU A 67 1.67 17.80 4.37
N ASN A 68 0.40 17.89 3.94
CA ASN A 68 -0.59 18.76 4.57
C ASN A 68 -0.87 18.40 6.05
N ASN A 69 -0.76 17.11 6.39
CA ASN A 69 -0.98 16.61 7.75
C ASN A 69 0.30 16.59 8.61
N ILE A 70 1.44 17.04 8.07
CA ILE A 70 2.70 17.05 8.79
C ILE A 70 2.90 18.46 9.36
N PRO A 71 3.10 18.62 10.68
CA PRO A 71 3.32 19.94 11.28
C PRO A 71 4.50 20.69 10.66
N ASP A 72 4.37 22.00 10.51
CA ASP A 72 5.49 22.88 10.19
C ASP A 72 6.29 23.18 11.46
N LYS A 73 7.57 22.79 11.46
CA LYS A 73 8.52 23.07 12.55
C LYS A 73 9.85 23.53 11.97
N LEU A 74 10.62 24.23 12.78
CA LEU A 74 12.01 24.55 12.41
C LEU A 74 12.86 23.28 12.37
N PRO A 75 13.92 23.23 11.54
CA PRO A 75 14.82 22.08 11.47
C PRO A 75 15.36 21.63 12.83
N GLU A 76 15.74 22.57 13.68
CA GLU A 76 16.29 22.32 15.02
C GLU A 76 15.24 21.73 15.96
N GLU A 77 14.00 22.22 15.90
CA GLU A 77 12.89 21.70 16.71
C GLU A 77 12.50 20.28 16.28
N ALA A 78 12.42 20.03 14.97
CA ALA A 78 12.14 18.71 14.44
C ALA A 78 13.25 17.71 14.79
N TRP A 79 14.50 18.16 14.75
CA TRP A 79 15.66 17.37 15.14
C TRP A 79 15.69 17.07 16.65
N ALA A 80 15.31 18.04 17.50
CA ALA A 80 15.19 17.82 18.93
C ALA A 80 14.12 16.77 19.27
N VAL A 81 13.01 16.73 18.52
CA VAL A 81 11.99 15.66 18.64
C VAL A 81 12.59 14.30 18.27
N LEU A 82 13.32 14.21 17.16
CA LEU A 82 14.03 13.00 16.77
C LEU A 82 15.01 12.53 17.85
N LYS A 83 15.78 13.46 18.43
CA LYS A 83 16.74 13.18 19.50
C LYS A 83 16.04 12.64 20.74
N LYS A 84 14.97 13.30 21.18
CA LYS A 84 14.14 12.84 22.30
C LYS A 84 13.58 11.43 22.07
N ALA A 85 12.96 11.20 20.91
CA ALA A 85 12.43 9.88 20.54
C ALA A 85 13.54 8.82 20.53
N SER A 86 14.74 9.20 20.09
CA SER A 86 15.91 8.33 20.14
C SER A 86 16.37 7.98 21.56
N ASP A 87 16.37 8.94 22.48
CA ASP A 87 16.79 8.71 23.86
C ASP A 87 15.75 7.86 24.62
N GLU A 88 14.46 8.05 24.31
CA GLU A 88 13.33 7.26 24.84
C GLU A 88 13.16 5.91 24.12
N LYS A 89 13.86 5.69 23.00
CA LYS A 89 13.74 4.53 22.12
C LYS A 89 12.32 4.31 21.58
N ASP A 90 11.60 5.40 21.32
CA ASP A 90 10.27 5.38 20.75
C ASP A 90 10.34 5.37 19.21
N LEU A 91 9.98 4.25 18.59
CA LEU A 91 10.05 4.07 17.14
C LEU A 91 8.96 4.87 16.40
N GLU A 92 7.78 5.05 17.01
CA GLU A 92 6.68 5.73 16.34
C GLU A 92 6.94 7.24 16.35
N ASP A 93 7.34 7.79 17.50
CA ASP A 93 7.73 9.20 17.61
C ASP A 93 8.96 9.50 16.74
N PHE A 94 9.90 8.55 16.60
CA PHE A 94 11.02 8.72 15.68
C PHE A 94 10.56 8.79 14.22
N ARG A 95 9.62 7.95 13.79
CA ARG A 95 9.07 7.98 12.42
C ARG A 95 8.32 9.27 12.14
N GLU A 96 7.49 9.73 13.07
CA GLU A 96 6.80 11.01 12.93
C GLU A 96 7.79 12.18 12.93
N GLY A 97 8.75 12.19 13.86
CA GLY A 97 9.83 13.18 13.88
C GLY A 97 10.62 13.23 12.57
N LEU A 98 10.87 12.08 11.94
CA LEU A 98 11.58 12.00 10.66
C LEU A 98 10.78 12.63 9.52
N LYS A 99 9.45 12.45 9.50
CA LYS A 99 8.56 13.11 8.54
C LYS A 99 8.58 14.62 8.72
N VAL A 100 8.50 15.10 9.97
CA VAL A 100 8.57 16.54 10.28
C VAL A 100 9.93 17.11 9.86
N TYR A 101 11.03 16.44 10.19
CA TYR A 101 12.38 16.87 9.82
C TYR A 101 12.57 16.89 8.30
N SER A 102 12.08 15.86 7.60
CA SER A 102 12.12 15.81 6.13
C SER A 102 11.28 16.92 5.49
N LYS A 103 10.20 17.37 6.12
CA LYS A 103 9.43 18.54 5.66
C LYS A 103 10.21 19.84 5.91
N ALA A 104 10.85 19.99 7.07
CA ALA A 104 11.63 21.17 7.44
C ALA A 104 12.92 21.31 6.62
N VAL A 105 13.54 20.19 6.23
CA VAL A 105 14.79 20.15 5.44
C VAL A 105 14.61 19.21 4.24
N PRO A 106 13.90 19.63 3.17
CA PRO A 106 13.52 18.75 2.06
C PRO A 106 14.71 18.21 1.25
N VAL A 107 15.86 18.88 1.32
CA VAL A 107 17.09 18.46 0.65
C VAL A 107 17.88 17.40 1.42
N ALA A 108 17.61 17.19 2.72
CA ALA A 108 18.33 16.22 3.53
C ALA A 108 17.99 14.79 3.11
N THR A 109 19.01 14.01 2.75
CA THR A 109 18.87 12.61 2.38
C THR A 109 18.93 11.69 3.61
N PHE A 110 18.61 10.40 3.44
CA PHE A 110 18.84 9.43 4.52
C PHE A 110 20.32 9.34 4.94
N LEU A 111 21.24 9.54 3.99
CA LEU A 111 22.68 9.59 4.26
C LEU A 111 23.03 10.76 5.18
N ASP A 112 22.55 11.97 4.87
CA ASP A 112 22.83 13.18 5.67
C ASP A 112 22.28 13.04 7.09
N ILE A 113 21.07 12.48 7.20
CA ILE A 113 20.41 12.22 8.48
C ILE A 113 21.19 11.20 9.30
N GLU A 114 21.62 10.08 8.70
CA GLU A 114 22.39 9.04 9.39
C GLU A 114 23.74 9.56 9.87
N LYS A 115 24.45 10.37 9.07
CA LYS A 115 25.71 11.00 9.47
C LYS A 115 25.51 11.89 10.70
N LYS A 116 24.52 12.78 10.65
CA LYS A 116 24.20 13.68 11.77
C LYS A 116 23.72 12.91 13.02
N MET A 117 22.93 11.85 12.85
CA MET A 117 22.52 10.97 13.96
C MET A 117 23.72 10.34 14.67
N ARG A 118 24.74 9.91 13.91
CA ARG A 118 25.97 9.34 14.47
C ARG A 118 26.81 10.38 15.21
N GLU A 119 26.97 11.57 14.64
CA GLU A 119 27.66 12.70 15.29
C GLU A 119 27.03 13.05 16.64
N GLU A 120 25.70 13.01 16.72
CA GLU A 120 24.95 13.31 17.94
C GLU A 120 24.60 12.08 18.80
N ASN A 121 25.26 10.94 18.56
CA ASN A 121 25.13 9.72 19.36
C ASN A 121 23.68 9.24 19.57
N PHE A 122 22.88 9.28 18.50
CA PHE A 122 21.54 8.67 18.50
C PHE A 122 21.61 7.16 18.80
N LYS A 123 20.52 6.64 19.35
CA LYS A 123 20.31 5.21 19.62
C LYS A 123 19.65 4.49 18.44
N PHE A 124 18.98 5.24 17.56
CA PHE A 124 18.52 4.71 16.27
C PHE A 124 19.64 4.75 15.23
N TYR A 125 19.54 3.84 14.27
CA TYR A 125 20.38 3.74 13.09
C TYR A 125 19.49 3.51 11.88
N LEU A 126 19.74 4.26 10.81
CA LEU A 126 19.19 4.02 9.48
C LEU A 126 20.05 2.96 8.80
N ILE A 127 19.46 1.80 8.54
CA ILE A 127 20.17 0.68 7.91
C ILE A 127 19.55 0.39 6.55
N ALA A 128 20.35 0.49 5.50
CA ALA A 128 19.97 0.19 4.12
C ALA A 128 20.25 -1.30 3.81
N MET A 129 19.17 -2.07 3.63
CA MET A 129 19.24 -3.51 3.38
C MET A 129 18.70 -3.87 2.01
N GLU A 130 19.27 -4.91 1.40
CA GLU A 130 18.67 -5.51 0.20
C GLU A 130 17.39 -6.25 0.60
N LYS A 131 16.26 -5.95 -0.04
CA LYS A 131 14.99 -6.64 0.22
C LYS A 131 14.21 -6.82 -1.07
N PRO A 132 13.93 -8.07 -1.49
CA PRO A 132 12.96 -8.27 -2.55
C PRO A 132 11.59 -7.75 -2.08
N HIS A 133 10.93 -7.03 -2.96
CA HIS A 133 9.58 -6.52 -2.77
C HIS A 133 8.78 -6.84 -4.03
N GLY A 134 7.47 -7.02 -3.86
CA GLY A 134 6.59 -7.31 -5.00
C GLY A 134 6.40 -6.10 -5.90
N ASP A 135 5.94 -6.34 -7.14
CA ASP A 135 5.81 -5.31 -8.19
C ASP A 135 4.88 -4.15 -7.84
N SER A 136 4.03 -4.28 -6.81
CA SER A 136 3.15 -3.21 -6.32
C SER A 136 3.86 -2.20 -5.43
N ILE A 137 5.08 -2.50 -4.98
CA ILE A 137 5.88 -1.65 -4.10
C ILE A 137 6.98 -0.98 -4.92
N SER A 138 7.27 0.27 -4.61
CA SER A 138 8.49 0.96 -5.04
C SER A 138 9.16 1.53 -3.80
N LEU A 139 10.49 1.46 -3.76
CA LEU A 139 11.28 2.08 -2.71
C LEU A 139 11.51 3.53 -3.11
N ILE A 140 11.01 4.45 -2.28
CA ILE A 140 11.03 5.87 -2.57
C ILE A 140 11.82 6.59 -1.48
N ASN A 141 12.79 7.40 -1.87
CA ASN A 141 13.56 8.21 -0.91
C ASN A 141 12.77 9.46 -0.44
N LEU A 142 13.36 10.23 0.48
CA LEU A 142 12.73 11.43 1.04
C LEU A 142 12.42 12.51 -0.02
N GLN A 143 13.26 12.60 -1.06
CA GLN A 143 13.09 13.52 -2.20
C GLN A 143 12.11 12.99 -3.27
N GLY A 144 11.53 11.80 -3.06
CA GLY A 144 10.59 11.19 -3.98
C GLY A 144 11.22 10.40 -5.14
N LYS A 145 12.55 10.22 -5.16
CA LYS A 145 13.23 9.36 -6.15
C LYS A 145 12.65 7.95 -6.06
N LEU A 146 12.13 7.46 -7.18
CA LEU A 146 11.51 6.14 -7.26
C LEU A 146 12.55 5.04 -7.45
N ASN A 147 12.14 3.81 -7.16
CA ASN A 147 12.87 2.58 -7.47
C ASN A 147 14.30 2.53 -6.91
N CYS A 148 14.49 3.09 -5.71
CA CYS A 148 15.71 2.91 -4.95
C CYS A 148 16.02 1.41 -4.77
N LYS A 149 17.30 1.02 -4.75
CA LYS A 149 17.71 -0.38 -4.61
C LYS A 149 17.49 -0.92 -3.19
N TYR A 150 17.79 -0.12 -2.18
CA TYR A 150 17.84 -0.58 -0.78
C TYR A 150 16.62 -0.14 0.02
N VAL A 151 16.17 -0.99 0.96
CA VAL A 151 15.13 -0.64 1.92
C VAL A 151 15.78 -0.03 3.16
N VAL A 152 15.33 1.18 3.52
CA VAL A 152 15.68 1.78 4.82
C VAL A 152 14.89 1.10 5.93
N GLY A 153 15.59 0.61 6.94
CA GLY A 153 15.02 0.18 8.21
C GLY A 153 15.57 0.99 9.38
N PHE A 154 14.76 1.12 10.43
CA PHE A 154 15.12 1.81 11.68
C PHE A 154 15.46 0.77 12.74
N TYR A 155 16.66 0.83 13.30
CA TYR A 155 17.16 -0.15 14.27
C TYR A 155 17.82 0.49 15.47
N PHE A 156 17.81 -0.19 16.61
CA PHE A 156 18.50 0.26 17.83
C PHE A 156 19.98 -0.15 17.90
N SER A 157 20.51 -0.74 16.83
CA SER A 157 21.88 -1.22 16.74
C SER A 157 22.37 -1.13 15.31
N ALA A 158 23.64 -0.75 15.14
CA ALA A 158 24.34 -0.83 13.87
C ALA A 158 24.66 -2.27 13.43
N LYS A 159 24.44 -3.26 14.30
CA LYS A 159 24.72 -4.69 14.04
C LYS A 159 23.42 -5.50 13.98
N PRO A 160 23.35 -6.53 13.11
CA PRO A 160 22.16 -7.36 12.99
C PRO A 160 21.93 -8.18 14.26
N GLN A 161 20.81 -7.92 14.94
CA GLN A 161 20.45 -8.64 16.18
C GLN A 161 19.81 -10.01 15.93
N ARG A 162 19.28 -10.25 14.72
CA ARG A 162 18.61 -11.50 14.36
C ARG A 162 19.38 -12.22 13.26
N ALA A 163 19.49 -13.54 13.36
CA ALA A 163 20.26 -14.35 12.41
C ALA A 163 19.79 -14.18 10.96
N ASN A 164 18.48 -14.08 10.73
CA ASN A 164 17.87 -13.91 9.42
C ASN A 164 18.13 -12.53 8.77
N LEU A 165 18.67 -11.56 9.52
CA LEU A 165 19.02 -10.25 8.97
C LEU A 165 20.46 -10.20 8.47
N ARG A 166 21.34 -11.10 8.93
CA ARG A 166 22.80 -11.03 8.68
C ARG A 166 23.14 -11.02 7.20
N GLU A 167 22.48 -11.84 6.40
CA GLU A 167 22.72 -11.98 4.96
C GLU A 167 22.45 -10.68 4.18
N ARG A 168 21.56 -9.83 4.69
CA ARG A 168 21.05 -8.65 3.97
C ARG A 168 21.50 -7.34 4.61
N TRP A 169 22.17 -7.44 5.75
CA TRP A 169 22.73 -6.31 6.50
C TRP A 169 24.03 -5.86 5.84
N PRO A 170 24.34 -4.55 5.79
CA PRO A 170 25.63 -4.07 5.32
C PRO A 170 26.77 -4.57 6.21
N GLU A 171 27.91 -4.93 5.62
CA GLU A 171 29.08 -5.48 6.32
C GLU A 171 29.76 -4.43 7.20
N SER A 172 29.75 -3.16 6.77
CA SER A 172 30.38 -2.04 7.45
C SER A 172 29.47 -0.81 7.55
N VAL A 173 29.91 0.17 8.35
CA VAL A 173 29.22 1.46 8.44
C VAL A 173 29.36 2.22 7.13
N GLU A 174 30.52 2.15 6.51
CA GLU A 174 30.83 2.79 5.23
C GLU A 174 29.93 2.25 4.13
N GLU A 175 29.79 0.92 4.03
CA GLU A 175 28.88 0.29 3.08
C GLU A 175 27.42 0.70 3.36
N ASN A 176 27.01 0.77 4.63
CA ASN A 176 25.67 1.25 4.97
C ASN A 176 25.42 2.68 4.45
N LEU A 177 26.40 3.58 4.62
CA LEU A 177 26.31 4.97 4.18
C LEU A 177 26.21 5.05 2.64
N GLU A 178 27.02 4.28 1.90
CA GLU A 178 26.92 4.20 0.44
C GLU A 178 25.54 3.68 -0.01
N ARG A 179 25.04 2.61 0.64
CA ARG A 179 23.72 2.06 0.33
C ARG A 179 22.59 3.06 0.60
N LEU A 180 22.73 3.94 1.61
CA LEU A 180 21.72 4.95 1.95
C LEU A 180 21.53 6.02 0.86
N GLU A 181 22.50 6.23 -0.04
CA GLU A 181 22.35 7.13 -1.19
C GLU A 181 21.28 6.66 -2.18
N ASP A 182 21.09 5.34 -2.29
CA ASP A 182 20.07 4.72 -3.12
C ASP A 182 19.10 3.86 -2.29
N ALA A 183 18.77 4.34 -1.09
CA ALA A 183 17.80 3.71 -0.22
C ALA A 183 16.47 4.48 -0.16
N GLY A 184 15.38 3.74 -0.03
CA GLY A 184 14.04 4.27 0.08
C GLY A 184 13.19 3.54 1.11
N LEU A 185 12.06 4.16 1.47
CA LEU A 185 11.01 3.50 2.22
C LEU A 185 10.03 2.83 1.25
N PRO A 186 9.42 1.69 1.63
CA PRO A 186 8.48 0.99 0.77
C PRO A 186 7.15 1.73 0.69
N TYR A 187 6.75 2.12 -0.52
CA TYR A 187 5.43 2.71 -0.79
C TYR A 187 4.70 1.94 -1.90
N ASP A 188 3.37 2.03 -1.88
CA ASP A 188 2.54 1.57 -2.98
C ASP A 188 2.81 2.42 -4.24
N ARG A 189 3.04 1.74 -5.38
CA ARG A 189 3.34 2.36 -6.68
C ARG A 189 2.22 3.24 -7.24
N GLN A 190 1.03 3.20 -6.66
CA GLN A 190 -0.19 3.85 -7.17
C GLN A 190 -0.61 3.36 -8.56
N ILE A 191 -0.15 2.17 -8.94
CA ILE A 191 -0.50 1.49 -10.18
C ILE A 191 -1.32 0.26 -9.79
N PRO A 192 -2.57 0.13 -10.28
CA PRO A 192 -3.41 -0.99 -9.92
C PRO A 192 -2.83 -2.31 -10.45
N LYS A 193 -2.75 -3.31 -9.58
CA LYS A 193 -2.48 -4.69 -9.96
C LYS A 193 -3.79 -5.39 -10.28
N CYS A 194 -3.87 -6.04 -11.43
CA CYS A 194 -5.08 -6.75 -11.84
C CYS A 194 -5.26 -8.02 -11.01
N ALA A 195 -6.37 -8.13 -10.28
CA ALA A 195 -6.70 -9.32 -9.49
C ALA A 195 -7.11 -10.55 -10.33
N ASN A 196 -7.28 -10.40 -11.65
CA ASN A 196 -7.57 -11.54 -12.54
C ASN A 196 -6.26 -12.14 -13.06
N CYS A 197 -5.51 -11.40 -13.89
CA CYS A 197 -4.31 -11.93 -14.53
C CYS A 197 -3.08 -11.91 -13.61
N GLY A 198 -3.01 -10.97 -12.65
CA GLY A 198 -1.87 -10.81 -11.73
C GLY A 198 -0.52 -10.43 -12.37
N ALA A 199 -0.37 -10.60 -13.69
CA ALA A 199 0.87 -10.39 -14.43
C ALA A 199 1.07 -8.92 -14.84
N GLU A 200 0.09 -8.30 -15.49
CA GLU A 200 0.18 -6.92 -15.94
C GLU A 200 -0.34 -5.91 -14.89
N MET A 201 0.33 -4.77 -14.84
CA MET A 201 -0.02 -3.62 -14.00
C MET A 201 -0.69 -2.53 -14.86
N GLY A 202 -1.48 -1.65 -14.22
CA GLY A 202 -2.10 -0.50 -14.89
C GLY A 202 -3.56 -0.66 -15.24
N HIS A 203 -4.15 -1.83 -14.99
CA HIS A 203 -5.58 -2.07 -15.14
C HIS A 203 -6.15 -2.85 -13.94
N THR A 204 -7.48 -2.88 -13.84
CA THR A 204 -8.20 -3.68 -12.83
C THR A 204 -8.88 -4.87 -13.51
N ALA A 205 -9.31 -5.87 -12.75
CA ALA A 205 -10.00 -7.05 -13.29
C ALA A 205 -11.20 -6.73 -14.21
N ARG A 206 -11.81 -5.54 -14.09
CA ARG A 206 -12.89 -5.09 -14.97
C ARG A 206 -12.45 -4.74 -16.38
N GLY A 207 -11.21 -4.26 -16.54
CA GLY A 207 -10.59 -3.92 -17.82
C GLY A 207 -9.54 -4.94 -18.26
N CYS A 208 -9.50 -6.11 -17.62
CA CYS A 208 -8.61 -7.19 -18.00
C CYS A 208 -9.11 -7.82 -19.30
N LYS A 209 -8.19 -8.05 -20.24
CA LYS A 209 -8.46 -8.70 -21.53
C LYS A 209 -8.34 -10.22 -21.46
N GLU A 210 -7.62 -10.73 -20.47
CA GLU A 210 -7.51 -12.16 -20.20
C GLU A 210 -8.84 -12.74 -19.76
N ASP A 211 -9.04 -14.01 -20.11
CA ASP A 211 -10.18 -14.77 -19.62
C ASP A 211 -10.21 -14.76 -18.09
N ARG A 212 -11.42 -14.70 -17.54
CA ARG A 212 -11.58 -14.70 -16.09
C ARG A 212 -11.21 -16.07 -15.56
N ALA A 213 -10.22 -16.10 -14.69
CA ALA A 213 -9.89 -17.32 -13.98
C ALA A 213 -11.16 -17.84 -13.27
N PRO A 214 -11.46 -19.15 -13.37
CA PRO A 214 -12.59 -19.72 -12.67
C PRO A 214 -12.39 -19.51 -11.18
N ILE A 215 -13.34 -18.82 -10.55
CA ILE A 215 -13.34 -18.67 -9.09
C ILE A 215 -13.80 -20.02 -8.53
N GLU A 216 -12.86 -20.81 -8.04
CA GLU A 216 -13.19 -21.97 -7.21
C GLU A 216 -13.92 -21.48 -5.98
N ARG A 217 -15.23 -21.74 -5.93
CA ARG A 217 -16.03 -21.43 -4.75
C ARG A 217 -15.58 -22.37 -3.65
N VAL A 218 -14.85 -21.83 -2.67
CA VAL A 218 -14.51 -22.57 -1.46
C VAL A 218 -15.82 -23.05 -0.84
N GLU A 219 -15.97 -24.36 -0.80
CA GLU A 219 -17.15 -25.00 -0.25
C GLU A 219 -17.29 -24.60 1.23
N VAL A 220 -18.43 -24.02 1.58
CA VAL A 220 -18.66 -23.56 2.96
C VAL A 220 -18.87 -24.79 3.85
N LYS A 221 -17.85 -25.12 4.64
CA LYS A 221 -17.91 -26.16 5.67
C LYS A 221 -18.37 -25.57 6.99
N CYS A 222 -19.40 -26.17 7.57
CA CYS A 222 -19.91 -25.80 8.89
C CYS A 222 -18.85 -26.12 9.96
N VAL A 223 -18.43 -25.13 10.75
CA VAL A 223 -17.44 -25.35 11.82
C VAL A 223 -17.95 -26.18 13.01
N ASN A 224 -19.27 -26.41 13.08
CA ASN A 224 -19.90 -27.24 14.11
C ASN A 224 -19.95 -28.71 13.71
N CYS A 225 -20.67 -29.03 12.63
CA CYS A 225 -20.90 -30.42 12.18
C CYS A 225 -20.02 -30.87 11.01
N SER A 226 -19.13 -30.02 10.49
CA SER A 226 -18.26 -30.27 9.33
C SER A 226 -18.98 -30.52 7.99
N ALA A 227 -20.32 -30.56 7.97
CA ALA A 227 -21.10 -30.69 6.75
C ALA A 227 -20.98 -29.43 5.87
N VAL A 228 -21.13 -29.63 4.56
CA VAL A 228 -21.01 -28.58 3.54
C VAL A 228 -22.37 -27.92 3.27
N GLY A 229 -22.36 -26.71 2.72
CA GLY A 229 -23.56 -26.03 2.22
C GLY A 229 -24.26 -25.10 3.21
N HIS A 230 -23.78 -24.96 4.46
CA HIS A 230 -24.28 -24.00 5.44
C HIS A 230 -23.19 -23.49 6.38
N ARG A 231 -23.41 -22.34 7.01
CA ARG A 231 -22.53 -21.80 8.06
C ARG A 231 -23.02 -22.27 9.44
N ALA A 232 -22.18 -22.25 10.46
CA ALA A 232 -22.55 -22.71 11.81
C ALA A 232 -23.74 -21.96 12.44
N ARG A 233 -24.07 -20.75 11.97
CA ARG A 233 -25.27 -20.02 12.38
C ARG A 233 -26.55 -20.70 11.89
N ASP A 234 -26.49 -21.30 10.71
CA ASP A 234 -27.61 -21.94 10.02
C ASP A 234 -27.55 -23.46 10.20
N CYS A 235 -26.73 -23.94 11.13
CA CYS A 235 -26.57 -25.35 11.47
C CYS A 235 -27.73 -25.80 12.36
N THR A 236 -28.38 -26.89 11.99
CA THR A 236 -29.47 -27.51 12.75
C THR A 236 -28.98 -28.46 13.84
N GLU A 237 -27.71 -28.85 13.81
CA GLU A 237 -27.09 -29.72 14.82
C GLU A 237 -26.82 -28.96 16.12
N ALA A 238 -26.89 -29.69 17.24
CA ALA A 238 -26.51 -29.15 18.54
C ALA A 238 -25.07 -28.59 18.50
N ARG A 239 -24.84 -27.46 19.16
CA ARG A 239 -23.52 -26.84 19.18
C ARG A 239 -22.56 -27.67 20.02
N VAL A 240 -21.49 -28.11 19.38
CA VAL A 240 -20.38 -28.80 20.03
C VAL A 240 -19.33 -27.76 20.42
N ASP A 241 -19.11 -27.59 21.72
CA ASP A 241 -18.00 -26.77 22.19
C ASP A 241 -16.69 -27.56 22.06
N ARG A 242 -15.93 -27.24 21.02
CA ARG A 242 -14.62 -27.87 20.75
C ARG A 242 -13.53 -27.45 21.75
N TYR A 243 -13.79 -26.45 22.59
CA TYR A 243 -12.92 -25.99 23.66
C TYR A 243 -13.37 -26.45 25.04
N ALA A 244 -14.49 -27.18 25.15
CA ALA A 244 -14.92 -27.78 26.40
C ALA A 244 -13.82 -28.72 26.94
N CYS A 245 -13.56 -28.61 28.24
CA CYS A 245 -12.57 -29.44 28.92
C CYS A 245 -12.99 -30.90 28.79
N ARG A 246 -12.20 -31.70 28.07
CA ARG A 246 -12.45 -33.15 27.85
C ARG A 246 -12.47 -33.97 29.13
N ASN A 247 -12.08 -33.36 30.26
CA ASN A 247 -12.03 -34.00 31.57
C ASN A 247 -13.15 -33.55 32.52
N CYS A 248 -13.90 -32.50 32.17
CA CYS A 248 -14.88 -31.91 33.10
C CYS A 248 -16.33 -31.90 32.58
N GLY A 249 -16.56 -32.16 31.29
CA GLY A 249 -17.91 -32.15 30.70
C GLY A 249 -18.46 -30.75 30.51
#